data_AF-A0A1V5PCV1-F1
#
_entry.id   AF-A0A1V5PCV1-F1
#
_cell.length_a   1.000
_cell.length_b   1.000
_cell.length_c   1.000
_cell.angle_alpha   90.00
_cell.angle_beta   90.00
_cell.angle_gamma   90.00
#
_symmetry.space_group_name_H-M   'P 1'
#
loop_
_entity.id
_entity.type
_entity.pdbx_description
1 polymer ?
#
loop_
_entity_poly.entity_id
_entity_poly.type
_entity_poly.pdbx_seq_one_letter_code
_entity_poly.pdbx_strand_id
1 'polypeptide(L)'
;MLLLTIDFNTNKVDMLSIPRDSYVKLANTNGKLLYEGEEVRYGKINSAFSSGGGAQKNGFGYSMGTVSYLLGGLPIHYYVGFNMTVVKEVVDAMGGVDYDVDVEVNMNGRQLLPGMQHLNGQAVLDYARQRKGSSDIARIDRQQRIVTEILKQLKQTGEIARLPEIYKALEQNIETNLSFKQISSLALFALRMDMSALGRHTVAGTALNIDSISYWGLYTGKLEKLIKEIFGISVSVDSEIDISNVRSRIEASRAVLAQQLGPAANALEKAELILSKYKSWLGESTLNELISIKRRLEDAIEDEDRALIDAYALELDRLCSAIISKLEEYGQ
;
A
#
# COMPACT_ATOMS: atom_id res chain seq x y z
N MET A 1 -4.92 -3.27 6.86
CA MET A 1 -4.47 -3.87 8.15
C MET A 1 -5.27 -3.23 9.25
N LEU A 2 -5.48 -3.93 10.36
CA LEU A 2 -6.25 -3.43 11.50
C LEU A 2 -5.37 -3.49 12.75
N LEU A 3 -5.16 -2.35 13.40
CA LEU A 3 -4.52 -2.28 14.71
C LEU A 3 -5.61 -2.16 15.76
N LEU A 4 -5.57 -3.04 16.76
CA LEU A 4 -6.40 -2.95 17.95
C LEU A 4 -5.52 -2.51 19.11
N THR A 5 -6.00 -1.53 19.87
CA THR A 5 -5.35 -1.03 21.08
C THR A 5 -6.31 -1.21 22.24
N ILE A 6 -5.78 -1.59 23.41
CA ILE A 6 -6.57 -1.82 24.61
C ILE A 6 -5.87 -1.11 25.76
N ASP A 7 -6.53 -0.13 26.34
CA ASP A 7 -6.11 0.48 27.60
C ASP A 7 -6.80 -0.21 28.76
N PHE A 8 -6.06 -1.05 29.48
CA PHE A 8 -6.57 -1.79 30.63
C PHE A 8 -6.87 -0.93 31.86
N ASN A 9 -6.38 0.31 31.93
CA ASN A 9 -6.69 1.23 33.03
C ASN A 9 -8.05 1.90 32.82
N THR A 10 -8.35 2.29 31.58
CA THR A 10 -9.60 3.00 31.22
C THR A 10 -10.66 2.09 30.60
N ASN A 11 -10.32 0.83 30.30
CA ASN A 11 -11.12 -0.12 29.53
C ASN A 11 -11.52 0.36 28.13
N LYS A 12 -10.78 1.33 27.58
CA LYS A 12 -10.99 1.82 26.21
C LYS A 12 -10.34 0.91 25.19
N VAL A 13 -10.99 0.77 24.03
CA VAL A 13 -10.47 0.01 22.91
C VAL A 13 -10.58 0.86 21.65
N ASP A 14 -9.48 1.02 20.94
CA ASP A 14 -9.49 1.71 19.66
C ASP A 14 -9.05 0.78 18.53
N MET A 15 -9.83 0.83 17.46
CA MET A 15 -9.62 0.09 16.23
C MET A 15 -9.13 1.05 15.14
N LEU A 16 -7.84 0.99 14.82
CA LEU A 16 -7.21 1.81 13.79
C LEU A 16 -7.01 1.01 12.50
N SER A 17 -7.75 1.35 11.45
CA SER A 17 -7.52 0.80 10.12
C SER A 17 -6.43 1.56 9.38
N ILE A 18 -5.45 0.81 8.86
CA ILE A 18 -4.40 1.33 8.00
C ILE A 18 -4.69 0.83 6.58
N PRO A 19 -5.00 1.74 5.62
CA PRO A 19 -5.24 1.35 4.23
C PRO A 19 -4.07 0.55 3.67
N ARG A 20 -4.38 -0.58 3.01
CA ARG A 20 -3.36 -1.55 2.57
C ARG A 20 -2.34 -0.95 1.58
N ASP A 21 -2.77 0.05 0.82
CA ASP A 21 -1.99 0.70 -0.23
C ASP A 21 -1.25 1.94 0.31
N SER A 22 -1.23 2.15 1.63
CA SER A 22 -0.50 3.26 2.28
C SER A 22 0.97 3.29 1.85
N TYR A 23 1.43 4.40 1.28
CA TYR A 23 2.82 4.60 0.90
C TYR A 23 3.67 4.90 2.14
N VAL A 24 4.54 3.97 2.48
CA VAL A 24 5.35 4.02 3.71
C VAL A 24 6.77 3.53 3.44
N LYS A 25 7.69 3.85 4.36
CA LYS A 25 8.98 3.17 4.44
C LYS A 25 8.79 1.79 5.05
N LEU A 26 9.36 0.76 4.45
CA LEU A 26 9.26 -0.61 4.95
C LEU A 26 10.32 -0.86 6.03
N ALA A 27 9.95 -1.58 7.08
CA ALA A 27 10.85 -1.95 8.16
C ALA A 27 10.83 -3.46 8.45
N ASN A 28 11.94 -3.96 8.98
CA ASN A 28 12.06 -5.34 9.45
C ASN A 28 11.41 -5.53 10.84
N THR A 29 11.52 -6.75 11.39
CA THR A 29 10.95 -7.13 12.70
C THR A 29 11.37 -6.25 13.87
N ASN A 30 12.51 -5.56 13.76
CA ASN A 30 13.07 -4.71 14.82
C ASN A 30 12.74 -3.22 14.60
N GLY A 31 11.84 -2.90 13.67
CA GLY A 31 11.52 -1.51 13.31
C GLY A 31 12.64 -0.78 12.55
N LYS A 32 13.67 -1.51 12.08
CA LYS A 32 14.74 -0.92 11.26
C LYS A 32 14.33 -0.88 9.79
N LEU A 33 14.57 0.25 9.15
CA LEU A 33 14.26 0.45 7.73
C LEU A 33 14.96 -0.57 6.84
N LEU A 34 14.24 -0.99 5.80
CA LEU A 34 14.78 -1.77 4.70
C LEU A 34 15.44 -0.83 3.68
N TYR A 35 16.45 -1.33 2.99
CA TYR A 35 17.18 -0.60 1.98
C TYR A 35 17.25 -1.40 0.68
N GLU A 36 17.31 -0.70 -0.44
CA GLU A 36 17.58 -1.22 -1.78
C GLU A 36 18.81 -0.47 -2.31
N GLY A 37 19.98 -1.11 -2.25
CA GLY A 37 21.25 -0.39 -2.37
C GLY A 37 21.43 0.58 -1.20
N GLU A 38 21.71 1.84 -1.51
CA GLU A 38 21.87 2.92 -0.53
C GLU A 38 20.56 3.64 -0.19
N GLU A 39 19.47 3.33 -0.91
CA GLU A 39 18.19 4.02 -0.74
C GLU A 39 17.27 3.29 0.22
N VAL A 40 16.51 4.04 1.02
CA VAL A 40 15.45 3.48 1.86
C VAL A 40 14.35 2.90 0.98
N ARG A 41 13.94 1.67 1.28
CA ARG A 41 12.89 0.99 0.54
C ARG A 41 11.51 1.49 0.94
N TYR A 42 10.82 2.13 0.00
CA TYR A 42 9.41 2.50 0.11
C TYR A 42 8.50 1.42 -0.49
N GLY A 43 7.25 1.41 -0.06
CA GLY A 43 6.26 0.52 -0.64
C GLY A 43 4.87 0.69 -0.05
N LYS A 44 3.95 -0.13 -0.54
CA LYS A 44 2.63 -0.28 0.08
C LYS A 44 2.79 -0.97 1.42
N ILE A 45 2.11 -0.54 2.47
CA ILE A 45 2.27 -1.13 3.80
C ILE A 45 2.02 -2.66 3.83
N ASN A 46 1.10 -3.16 3.00
CA ASN A 46 0.84 -4.60 2.90
C ASN A 46 2.03 -5.40 2.33
N SER A 47 2.94 -4.76 1.60
CA SER A 47 4.15 -5.41 1.05
C SER A 47 5.19 -5.74 2.12
N ALA A 48 5.05 -5.19 3.34
CA ALA A 48 5.86 -5.60 4.49
C ALA A 48 5.72 -7.10 4.78
N PHE A 49 4.49 -7.63 4.69
CA PHE A 49 4.21 -9.05 4.88
C PHE A 49 4.95 -9.93 3.87
N SER A 50 4.86 -9.59 2.59
CA SER A 50 5.57 -10.31 1.53
C SER A 50 7.09 -10.14 1.62
N SER A 51 7.58 -8.96 2.01
CA SER A 51 9.00 -8.68 2.21
C SER A 51 9.61 -9.50 3.35
N GLY A 52 8.84 -9.80 4.39
CA GLY A 52 9.24 -10.73 5.44
C GLY A 52 9.15 -12.20 5.06
N GLY A 53 8.76 -12.53 3.82
CA GLY A 53 8.60 -13.91 3.32
C GLY A 53 7.26 -14.55 3.63
N GLY A 54 6.22 -13.75 3.93
CA GLY A 54 4.86 -14.22 4.20
C GLY A 54 4.70 -14.94 5.54
N ALA A 55 3.61 -15.69 5.68
CA ALA A 55 3.25 -16.40 6.93
C ALA A 55 4.27 -17.48 7.32
N GLN A 56 4.94 -18.09 6.33
CA GLN A 56 5.91 -19.16 6.57
C GLN A 56 7.26 -18.65 7.11
N LYS A 57 7.46 -17.32 7.17
CA LYS A 57 8.69 -16.67 7.61
C LYS A 57 8.35 -15.50 8.54
N ASN A 58 9.01 -14.36 8.39
CA ASN A 58 8.88 -13.21 9.28
C ASN A 58 7.85 -12.18 8.79
N GLY A 59 6.89 -12.56 7.93
CA GLY A 59 5.94 -11.63 7.32
C GLY A 59 5.12 -10.83 8.34
N PHE A 60 4.65 -11.50 9.41
CA PHE A 60 3.93 -10.82 10.50
C PHE A 60 4.85 -9.87 11.29
N GLY A 61 6.09 -10.28 11.58
CA GLY A 61 7.06 -9.44 12.26
C GLY A 61 7.43 -8.19 11.44
N TYR A 62 7.61 -8.31 10.13
CA TYR A 62 7.86 -7.16 9.24
C TYR A 62 6.64 -6.23 9.18
N SER A 63 5.44 -6.79 9.16
CA SER A 63 4.19 -6.05 9.25
C SER A 63 4.10 -5.23 10.55
N MET A 64 4.39 -5.87 11.69
CA MET A 64 4.44 -5.21 12.99
C MET A 64 5.52 -4.12 13.05
N GLY A 65 6.72 -4.40 12.57
CA GLY A 65 7.83 -3.44 12.56
C GLY A 65 7.56 -2.23 11.65
N THR A 66 6.94 -2.46 10.49
CA THR A 66 6.55 -1.38 9.56
C THR A 66 5.43 -0.51 10.15
N VAL A 67 4.42 -1.12 10.78
CA VAL A 67 3.36 -0.36 11.48
C VAL A 67 3.95 0.40 12.67
N SER A 68 4.86 -0.23 13.42
CA SER A 68 5.55 0.41 14.54
C SER A 68 6.32 1.65 14.08
N TYR A 69 7.12 1.53 13.02
CA TYR A 69 7.86 2.65 12.44
C TYR A 69 6.91 3.77 11.97
N LEU A 70 5.83 3.42 11.25
CA LEU A 70 4.82 4.38 10.80
C LEU A 70 4.21 5.18 11.96
N LEU A 71 4.01 4.53 13.11
CA LEU A 71 3.41 5.14 14.30
C LEU A 71 4.44 5.80 15.23
N GLY A 72 5.60 6.20 14.72
CA GLY A 72 6.63 6.89 15.50
C GLY A 72 7.35 5.99 16.50
N GLY A 73 7.47 4.69 16.20
CA GLY A 73 8.16 3.70 17.02
C GLY A 73 7.29 3.06 18.11
N LEU A 74 5.96 3.25 18.08
CA LEU A 74 5.08 2.61 19.05
C LEU A 74 5.17 1.07 18.96
N PRO A 75 5.34 0.37 20.09
CA PRO A 75 5.50 -1.08 20.08
C PRO A 75 4.18 -1.77 19.69
N ILE A 76 4.27 -2.67 18.73
CA ILE A 76 3.18 -3.59 18.39
C ILE A 76 3.50 -4.93 19.08
N HIS A 77 2.70 -5.30 20.07
CA HIS A 77 3.00 -6.42 20.96
C HIS A 77 2.59 -7.77 20.36
N TYR A 78 1.42 -7.79 19.71
CA TYR A 78 0.80 -9.02 19.25
C TYR A 78 0.28 -8.87 17.82
N TYR A 79 0.17 -10.00 17.14
CA TYR A 79 -0.50 -10.10 15.84
C TYR A 79 -1.50 -11.25 15.86
N VAL A 80 -2.52 -11.12 15.03
CA VAL A 80 -3.44 -12.20 14.67
C VAL A 80 -3.56 -12.17 13.15
N GLY A 81 -3.17 -13.27 12.51
CA GLY A 81 -3.25 -13.49 11.08
C GLY A 81 -4.17 -14.67 10.81
N PHE A 82 -5.11 -14.51 9.88
CA PHE A 82 -5.98 -15.60 9.49
C PHE A 82 -6.32 -15.48 8.00
N ASN A 83 -6.63 -16.62 7.40
CA ASN A 83 -7.24 -16.64 6.08
C ASN A 83 -8.72 -16.25 6.17
N MET A 84 -9.33 -15.92 5.03
CA MET A 84 -10.73 -15.51 4.99
C MET A 84 -11.72 -16.66 5.28
N THR A 85 -11.26 -17.92 5.26
CA THR A 85 -12.08 -19.08 5.63
C THR A 85 -12.37 -19.09 7.13
N VAL A 86 -11.40 -18.71 7.97
CA VAL A 86 -11.60 -18.55 9.42
C VAL A 86 -12.72 -17.60 9.73
N VAL A 87 -12.82 -16.46 9.03
CA VAL A 87 -13.92 -15.50 9.26
C VAL A 87 -15.28 -16.16 9.04
N LYS A 88 -15.40 -16.99 7.99
CA LYS A 88 -16.64 -17.71 7.72
C LYS A 88 -16.94 -18.70 8.85
N GLU A 89 -15.95 -19.50 9.24
CA GLU A 89 -16.10 -20.53 10.27
C GLU A 89 -16.46 -19.94 11.64
N VAL A 90 -15.87 -18.80 12.01
CA VAL A 90 -16.21 -18.08 13.25
C VAL A 90 -17.66 -17.59 13.21
N VAL A 91 -18.09 -16.96 12.10
CA VAL A 91 -19.46 -16.45 11.95
C VAL A 91 -20.47 -17.60 11.94
N ASP A 92 -20.18 -18.70 11.23
CA ASP A 92 -21.05 -19.86 11.19
C ASP A 92 -21.12 -20.55 12.57
N ALA A 93 -20.01 -20.62 13.31
CA ALA A 93 -19.96 -21.21 14.65
C ALA A 93 -20.78 -20.43 15.69
N MET A 94 -20.93 -19.11 15.53
CA MET A 94 -21.81 -18.28 16.37
C MET A 94 -23.27 -18.26 15.88
N GLY A 95 -23.59 -18.99 14.81
CA GLY A 95 -24.93 -19.07 14.25
C GLY A 95 -25.31 -17.91 13.32
N GLY A 96 -24.35 -17.24 12.69
CA GLY A 96 -24.56 -16.09 11.80
C GLY A 96 -24.55 -14.74 12.52
N VAL A 97 -24.68 -13.65 11.76
CA VAL A 97 -24.73 -12.27 12.28
C VAL A 97 -25.89 -11.48 11.69
N ASP A 98 -26.67 -10.82 12.53
CA ASP A 98 -27.68 -9.85 12.09
C ASP A 98 -26.99 -8.53 11.75
N TYR A 99 -27.15 -8.06 10.52
CA TYR A 99 -26.42 -6.92 10.00
C TYR A 99 -27.25 -6.07 9.04
N ASP A 100 -27.14 -4.75 9.17
CA ASP A 100 -27.74 -3.78 8.26
C ASP A 100 -26.86 -3.58 7.02
N VAL A 101 -27.18 -4.28 5.94
CA VAL A 101 -26.43 -4.19 4.69
C VAL A 101 -26.67 -2.81 4.07
N ASP A 102 -25.60 -2.09 3.74
CA ASP A 102 -25.67 -0.72 3.19
C ASP A 102 -25.50 -0.66 1.67
N VAL A 103 -25.07 -1.76 1.05
CA VAL A 103 -24.76 -1.83 -0.38
C VAL A 103 -25.21 -3.16 -0.95
N GLU A 104 -25.71 -3.14 -2.17
CA GLU A 104 -26.01 -4.37 -2.88
C GLU A 104 -24.73 -5.16 -3.17
N VAL A 105 -24.74 -6.45 -2.83
CA VAL A 105 -23.65 -7.39 -3.11
C VAL A 105 -24.18 -8.46 -4.04
N ASN A 106 -23.68 -8.49 -5.27
CA ASN A 106 -23.94 -9.54 -6.24
C ASN A 106 -22.63 -10.27 -6.53
N MET A 107 -22.39 -11.39 -5.85
CA MET A 107 -21.15 -12.16 -5.96
C MET A 107 -21.38 -13.65 -5.73
N ASN A 108 -20.77 -14.51 -6.54
CA ASN A 108 -20.84 -15.98 -6.39
C ASN A 108 -22.28 -16.53 -6.31
N GLY A 109 -23.22 -15.95 -7.07
CA GLY A 109 -24.64 -16.34 -7.04
C GLY A 109 -25.40 -15.88 -5.79
N ARG A 110 -24.77 -15.09 -4.91
CA ARG A 110 -25.40 -14.44 -3.76
C ARG A 110 -25.81 -13.03 -4.13
N GLN A 111 -27.04 -12.67 -3.74
CA GLN A 111 -27.52 -11.31 -3.72
C GLN A 111 -27.78 -10.91 -2.26
N LEU A 112 -27.09 -9.87 -1.79
CA LEU A 112 -27.45 -9.16 -0.56
C LEU A 112 -28.01 -7.80 -0.99
N LEU A 113 -29.19 -7.45 -0.50
CA LEU A 113 -29.82 -6.16 -0.76
C LEU A 113 -29.58 -5.21 0.43
N PRO A 114 -29.74 -3.89 0.28
CA PRO A 114 -29.71 -3.02 1.44
C PRO A 114 -30.80 -3.35 2.48
N GLY A 115 -30.48 -3.25 3.77
CA GLY A 115 -31.36 -3.51 4.90
C GLY A 115 -30.90 -4.64 5.83
N MET A 116 -31.58 -4.74 6.98
CA MET A 116 -31.35 -5.77 7.99
C MET A 116 -31.52 -7.19 7.44
N GLN A 117 -30.46 -7.98 7.54
CA GLN A 117 -30.43 -9.38 7.13
C GLN A 117 -29.62 -10.22 8.11
N HIS A 118 -29.94 -11.51 8.18
CA HIS A 118 -29.15 -12.49 8.89
C HIS A 118 -28.09 -13.09 7.94
N LEU A 119 -26.82 -12.79 8.18
CA LEU A 119 -25.70 -13.17 7.34
C LEU A 119 -24.96 -14.37 7.91
N ASN A 120 -24.86 -15.45 7.13
CA ASN A 120 -23.91 -16.52 7.43
C ASN A 120 -22.46 -16.10 7.09
N GLY A 121 -21.49 -16.94 7.42
CA GLY A 121 -20.08 -16.65 7.23
C GLY A 121 -19.71 -16.34 5.79
N GLN A 122 -20.28 -17.06 4.82
CA GLN A 122 -20.07 -16.76 3.40
C GLN A 122 -20.64 -15.38 3.03
N ALA A 123 -21.84 -15.03 3.50
CA ALA A 123 -22.45 -13.73 3.23
C ALA A 123 -21.65 -12.58 3.85
N VAL A 124 -21.14 -12.74 5.08
CA VAL A 124 -20.22 -11.79 5.73
C VAL A 124 -18.96 -11.59 4.89
N LEU A 125 -18.37 -12.70 4.41
CA LEU A 125 -17.17 -12.62 3.58
C LEU A 125 -17.43 -11.90 2.26
N ASP A 126 -18.55 -12.20 1.62
CA ASP A 126 -18.93 -11.60 0.34
C ASP A 126 -19.17 -10.09 0.50
N TYR A 127 -19.86 -9.69 1.57
CA TYR A 127 -20.07 -8.30 1.95
C TYR A 127 -18.76 -7.55 2.23
N ALA A 128 -17.86 -8.13 3.03
CA ALA A 128 -16.57 -7.53 3.36
C ALA A 128 -15.62 -7.40 2.15
N ARG A 129 -15.85 -8.20 1.10
CA ARG A 129 -15.07 -8.20 -0.16
C ARG A 129 -15.66 -7.31 -1.25
N GLN A 130 -16.90 -6.86 -1.13
CA GLN A 130 -17.55 -6.08 -2.19
C GLN A 130 -16.77 -4.79 -2.49
N ARG A 131 -16.37 -4.64 -3.75
CA ARG A 131 -15.61 -3.48 -4.26
C ARG A 131 -16.41 -2.63 -5.25
N LYS A 132 -17.27 -3.27 -6.06
CA LYS A 132 -17.95 -2.60 -7.16
C LYS A 132 -18.78 -1.42 -6.62
N GLY A 133 -18.56 -0.22 -7.17
CA GLY A 133 -19.26 1.00 -6.78
C GLY A 133 -18.80 1.63 -5.45
N SER A 134 -17.64 1.25 -4.91
CA SER A 134 -17.17 1.80 -3.63
C SER A 134 -15.67 2.08 -3.55
N SER A 135 -15.31 3.09 -2.78
CA SER A 135 -13.90 3.41 -2.50
C SER A 135 -13.27 2.39 -1.55
N ASP A 136 -11.94 2.28 -1.57
CA ASP A 136 -11.20 1.43 -0.65
C ASP A 136 -11.43 1.83 0.83
N ILE A 137 -11.74 3.12 1.09
CA ILE A 137 -12.11 3.62 2.41
C ILE A 137 -13.49 3.12 2.83
N ALA A 138 -14.48 3.11 1.93
CA ALA A 138 -15.79 2.54 2.22
C ALA A 138 -15.68 1.04 2.55
N ARG A 139 -14.79 0.30 1.85
CA ARG A 139 -14.52 -1.11 2.18
C ARG A 139 -13.92 -1.27 3.58
N ILE A 140 -12.98 -0.41 3.97
CA ILE A 140 -12.38 -0.41 5.30
C ILE A 140 -13.45 -0.16 6.37
N ASP A 141 -14.30 0.84 6.18
CA ASP A 141 -15.38 1.14 7.12
C ASP A 141 -16.35 -0.05 7.27
N ARG A 142 -16.75 -0.70 6.17
CA ARG A 142 -17.57 -1.93 6.25
C ARG A 142 -16.90 -3.04 7.04
N GLN A 143 -15.59 -3.24 6.85
CA GLN A 143 -14.83 -4.25 7.62
C GLN A 143 -14.82 -3.93 9.12
N GLN A 144 -14.70 -2.66 9.49
CA GLN A 144 -14.78 -2.27 10.90
C GLN A 144 -16.20 -2.43 11.45
N ARG A 145 -17.23 -2.04 10.69
CA ARG A 145 -18.63 -2.20 11.09
C ARG A 145 -19.02 -3.66 11.29
N ILE A 146 -18.69 -4.54 10.35
CA ILE A 146 -19.05 -5.96 10.46
C ILE A 146 -18.33 -6.64 11.63
N VAL A 147 -17.04 -6.33 11.88
CA VAL A 147 -16.33 -6.83 13.06
C VAL A 147 -16.96 -6.31 14.36
N THR A 148 -17.41 -5.06 14.37
CA THR A 148 -18.08 -4.45 15.52
C THR A 148 -19.43 -5.12 15.81
N GLU A 149 -20.24 -5.37 14.78
CA GLU A 149 -21.53 -6.05 14.95
C GLU A 149 -21.37 -7.53 15.34
N ILE A 150 -20.37 -8.23 14.79
CA ILE A 150 -20.01 -9.59 15.25
C ILE A 150 -19.69 -9.57 16.74
N LEU A 151 -18.81 -8.66 17.19
CA LEU A 151 -18.44 -8.54 18.61
C LEU A 151 -19.65 -8.21 19.49
N LYS A 152 -20.51 -7.29 19.04
CA LYS A 152 -21.72 -6.89 19.75
C LYS A 152 -22.70 -8.05 19.89
N GLN A 153 -22.94 -8.81 18.84
CA GLN A 153 -23.84 -9.95 18.87
C GLN A 153 -23.27 -11.07 19.77
N LEU A 154 -21.98 -11.41 19.64
CA LEU A 154 -21.30 -12.36 20.53
C LEU A 154 -21.47 -11.98 22.02
N LYS A 155 -21.44 -10.69 22.33
CA LYS A 155 -21.65 -10.17 23.68
C LYS A 155 -23.12 -10.30 24.12
N GLN A 156 -24.07 -9.95 23.25
CA GLN A 156 -25.51 -10.00 23.52
C GLN A 156 -26.02 -11.43 23.71
N THR A 157 -25.50 -12.39 22.96
CA THR A 157 -25.88 -13.81 23.04
C THR A 157 -25.11 -14.57 24.12
N GLY A 158 -24.06 -13.97 24.70
CA GLY A 158 -23.16 -14.64 25.64
C GLY A 158 -22.14 -15.58 24.99
N GLU A 159 -22.20 -15.75 23.66
CA GLU A 159 -21.30 -16.60 22.87
C GLU A 159 -19.84 -16.12 22.90
N ILE A 160 -19.58 -14.87 23.32
CA ILE A 160 -18.23 -14.36 23.51
C ILE A 160 -17.41 -15.19 24.51
N ALA A 161 -18.07 -15.86 25.46
CA ALA A 161 -17.43 -16.78 26.40
C ALA A 161 -16.89 -18.05 25.72
N ARG A 162 -17.39 -18.38 24.52
CA ARG A 162 -16.95 -19.52 23.71
C ARG A 162 -15.81 -19.18 22.75
N LEU A 163 -15.37 -17.91 22.67
CA LEU A 163 -14.23 -17.53 21.82
C LEU A 163 -12.96 -18.37 22.08
N PRO A 164 -12.59 -18.77 23.32
CA PRO A 164 -11.46 -19.66 23.52
C PRO A 164 -11.66 -21.06 22.94
N GLU A 165 -12.89 -21.59 23.01
CA GLU A 165 -13.26 -22.87 22.40
C GLU A 165 -13.20 -22.79 20.86
N ILE A 166 -13.80 -21.74 20.29
CA ILE A 166 -13.77 -21.46 18.84
C ILE A 166 -12.34 -21.30 18.35
N TYR A 167 -11.52 -20.52 19.06
CA TYR A 167 -10.10 -20.37 18.75
C TYR A 167 -9.39 -21.72 18.72
N LYS A 168 -9.60 -22.57 19.75
CA LYS A 168 -8.96 -23.88 19.82
C LYS A 168 -9.37 -24.80 18.66
N ALA A 169 -10.62 -24.70 18.19
CA ALA A 169 -11.09 -25.46 17.02
C ALA A 169 -10.45 -24.98 15.70
N LEU A 170 -10.08 -23.70 15.64
CA LEU A 170 -9.58 -23.04 14.42
C LEU A 170 -8.08 -22.72 14.47
N GLU A 171 -7.37 -23.12 15.52
CA GLU A 171 -6.00 -22.68 15.80
C GLU A 171 -5.03 -22.96 14.65
N GLN A 172 -5.24 -24.08 13.92
CA GLN A 172 -4.41 -24.47 12.77
C GLN A 172 -4.54 -23.50 11.57
N ASN A 173 -5.59 -22.68 11.55
CA ASN A 173 -5.86 -21.69 10.51
C ASN A 173 -5.59 -20.24 10.99
N ILE A 174 -5.14 -20.06 12.23
CA ILE A 174 -4.89 -18.76 12.87
C ILE A 174 -3.43 -18.69 13.31
N GLU A 175 -2.68 -17.77 12.72
CA GLU A 175 -1.30 -17.45 13.09
C GLU A 175 -1.30 -16.34 14.13
N THR A 176 -0.72 -16.57 15.31
CA THR A 176 -0.62 -15.56 16.36
C THR A 176 0.54 -15.82 17.32
N ASN A 177 1.06 -14.75 17.92
CA ASN A 177 1.98 -14.83 19.06
C ASN A 177 1.27 -14.63 20.42
N LEU A 178 -0.06 -14.61 20.46
CA LEU A 178 -0.82 -14.67 21.70
C LEU A 178 -0.85 -16.08 22.24
N SER A 179 -0.62 -16.23 23.55
CA SER A 179 -0.89 -17.49 24.24
C SER A 179 -2.40 -17.72 24.41
N PHE A 180 -2.81 -18.98 24.52
CA PHE A 180 -4.20 -19.34 24.83
C PHE A 180 -4.73 -18.61 26.08
N LYS A 181 -3.91 -18.45 27.12
CA LYS A 181 -4.27 -17.70 28.34
C LYS A 181 -4.58 -16.23 28.04
N GLN A 182 -3.80 -15.59 27.16
CA GLN A 182 -4.03 -14.21 26.75
C GLN A 182 -5.31 -14.09 25.92
N ILE A 183 -5.56 -15.01 24.99
CA ILE A 183 -6.81 -15.05 24.21
C ILE A 183 -8.02 -15.19 25.13
N SER A 184 -7.98 -16.11 26.10
CA SER A 184 -9.04 -16.27 27.10
C SER A 184 -9.23 -15.03 27.97
N SER A 185 -8.15 -14.35 28.34
CA SER A 185 -8.22 -13.10 29.10
C SER A 185 -8.83 -11.96 28.29
N LEU A 186 -8.51 -11.87 27.00
CA LEU A 186 -9.08 -10.88 26.07
C LEU A 186 -10.57 -11.15 25.82
N ALA A 187 -10.99 -12.41 25.70
CA ALA A 187 -12.41 -12.76 25.60
C ALA A 187 -13.19 -12.34 26.86
N LEU A 188 -12.63 -12.58 28.05
CA LEU A 188 -13.22 -12.13 29.32
C LEU A 188 -13.26 -10.60 29.44
N PHE A 189 -12.21 -9.91 28.98
CA PHE A 189 -12.19 -8.45 28.91
C PHE A 189 -13.31 -7.94 27.99
N ALA A 190 -13.43 -8.47 26.78
CA ALA A 190 -14.43 -8.06 25.81
C ALA A 190 -15.87 -8.33 26.30
N LEU A 191 -16.09 -9.40 27.07
CA LEU A 191 -17.36 -9.68 27.74
C LEU A 191 -17.75 -8.56 28.72
N ARG A 192 -16.80 -7.89 29.35
CA ARG A 192 -17.04 -6.82 30.35
C ARG A 192 -16.95 -5.41 29.78
N MET A 193 -16.25 -5.24 28.67
CA MET A 193 -16.04 -3.95 27.99
C MET A 193 -17.38 -3.30 27.62
N ASP A 194 -17.51 -1.98 27.77
CA ASP A 194 -18.64 -1.25 27.18
C ASP A 194 -18.40 -1.07 25.68
N MET A 195 -19.37 -1.45 24.84
CA MET A 195 -19.27 -1.25 23.39
C MET A 195 -19.24 0.23 23.00
N SER A 196 -19.76 1.13 23.86
CA SER A 196 -19.64 2.58 23.66
C SER A 196 -18.19 3.09 23.74
N ALA A 197 -17.32 2.32 24.39
CA ALA A 197 -15.89 2.62 24.54
C ALA A 197 -15.03 2.12 23.36
N LEU A 198 -15.65 1.49 22.34
CA LEU A 198 -14.96 1.06 21.13
C LEU A 198 -14.85 2.21 20.11
N GLY A 199 -13.67 2.81 20.02
CA GLY A 199 -13.34 3.79 18.99
C GLY A 199 -13.02 3.13 17.65
N ARG A 200 -13.48 3.72 16.54
CA ARG A 200 -13.14 3.29 15.17
C ARG A 200 -12.48 4.43 14.43
N HIS A 201 -11.29 4.16 13.91
CA HIS A 201 -10.45 5.14 13.25
C HIS A 201 -9.90 4.59 11.94
N THR A 202 -9.57 5.47 11.01
CA THR A 202 -8.87 5.12 9.77
C THR A 202 -7.76 6.15 9.54
N VAL A 203 -6.56 5.68 9.19
CA VAL A 203 -5.43 6.57 8.86
C VAL A 203 -5.81 7.45 7.66
N ALA A 204 -5.85 8.76 7.90
CA ALA A 204 -6.24 9.74 6.91
C ALA A 204 -5.19 9.88 5.80
N GLY A 205 -5.66 10.06 4.57
CA GLY A 205 -4.82 10.23 3.39
C GLY A 205 -5.62 10.56 2.15
N THR A 206 -5.00 10.40 0.99
CA THR A 206 -5.61 10.63 -0.32
C THR A 206 -4.99 9.74 -1.39
N ALA A 207 -5.64 9.66 -2.55
CA ALA A 207 -5.10 8.93 -3.69
C ALA A 207 -3.75 9.54 -4.12
N LEU A 208 -2.79 8.65 -4.36
CA LEU A 208 -1.44 8.99 -4.82
C LEU A 208 -1.08 8.01 -5.95
N ASN A 209 -0.54 8.50 -7.05
CA ASN A 209 -0.03 7.66 -8.12
C ASN A 209 1.45 7.98 -8.34
N ILE A 210 2.27 6.93 -8.31
CA ILE A 210 3.71 6.99 -8.56
C ILE A 210 3.96 5.94 -9.64
N ASP A 211 4.45 6.37 -10.80
CA ASP A 211 4.83 5.51 -11.94
C ASP A 211 3.75 4.47 -12.28
N SER A 212 2.52 4.95 -12.46
CA SER A 212 1.31 4.15 -12.75
C SER A 212 0.88 3.17 -11.65
N ILE A 213 1.57 3.12 -10.52
CA ILE A 213 1.18 2.37 -9.34
C ILE A 213 0.34 3.26 -8.42
N SER A 214 -0.85 2.80 -8.06
CA SER A 214 -1.73 3.51 -7.14
C SER A 214 -1.41 3.18 -5.68
N TYR A 215 -1.31 4.23 -4.88
CA TYR A 215 -1.03 4.26 -3.45
C TYR A 215 -2.07 5.12 -2.70
N TRP A 216 -2.06 4.98 -1.38
CA TRP A 216 -2.70 5.88 -0.43
C TRP A 216 -1.61 6.74 0.21
N GLY A 217 -1.55 8.03 -0.15
CA GLY A 217 -0.60 8.97 0.45
C GLY A 217 -1.14 9.53 1.76
N LEU A 218 -0.29 9.63 2.77
CA LEU A 218 -0.68 9.86 4.16
C LEU A 218 -0.63 11.35 4.53
N TYR A 219 -1.53 11.77 5.42
CA TYR A 219 -1.41 13.07 6.11
C TYR A 219 -0.76 12.83 7.48
N THR A 220 0.55 13.00 7.60
CA THR A 220 1.29 12.60 8.82
C THR A 220 0.88 13.43 10.03
N GLY A 221 0.65 14.73 9.85
CA GLY A 221 0.15 15.59 10.94
C GLY A 221 -1.26 15.20 11.44
N LYS A 222 -2.09 14.55 10.61
CA LYS A 222 -3.37 13.97 11.08
C LYS A 222 -3.12 12.66 11.84
N LEU A 223 -2.16 11.86 11.40
CA LEU A 223 -1.76 10.63 12.09
C LEU A 223 -1.19 10.93 13.48
N GLU A 224 -0.34 11.94 13.63
CA GLU A 224 0.19 12.37 14.93
C GLU A 224 -0.92 12.81 15.90
N LYS A 225 -1.89 13.59 15.42
CA LYS A 225 -3.08 13.98 16.21
C LYS A 225 -3.88 12.76 16.66
N LEU A 226 -4.07 11.80 15.76
CA LEU A 226 -4.79 10.56 16.05
C LEU A 226 -4.04 9.69 17.06
N ILE A 227 -2.71 9.61 16.96
CA ILE A 227 -1.88 8.91 17.94
C ILE A 227 -2.01 9.58 19.32
N LYS A 228 -2.00 10.92 19.38
CA LYS A 228 -2.22 11.65 20.63
C LYS A 228 -3.59 11.42 21.22
N GLU A 229 -4.62 11.31 20.40
CA GLU A 229 -5.99 11.01 20.82
C GLU A 229 -6.12 9.60 21.41
N ILE A 230 -5.59 8.58 20.72
CA ILE A 230 -5.71 7.17 21.11
C ILE A 230 -4.79 6.83 22.30
N PHE A 231 -3.53 7.28 22.24
CA PHE A 231 -2.49 6.83 23.17
C PHE A 231 -2.12 7.87 24.23
N GLY A 232 -2.65 9.10 24.14
CA GLY A 232 -2.33 10.18 25.08
C GLY A 232 -0.88 10.70 25.01
N ILE A 233 -0.11 10.27 24.01
CA ILE A 233 1.30 10.62 23.83
C ILE A 233 1.52 11.45 22.57
N SER A 234 2.57 12.27 22.55
CA SER A 234 3.01 12.95 21.33
C SER A 234 4.18 12.18 20.73
N VAL A 235 4.08 11.85 19.43
CA VAL A 235 5.14 11.21 18.66
C VAL A 235 5.51 12.10 17.48
N SER A 236 6.71 11.91 16.93
CA SER A 236 7.08 12.45 15.63
C SER A 236 6.90 11.35 14.59
N VAL A 237 5.97 11.55 13.66
CA VAL A 237 5.86 10.68 12.49
C VAL A 237 6.83 11.19 11.43
N ASP A 238 7.46 10.28 10.70
CA ASP A 238 8.38 10.60 9.62
C ASP A 238 7.72 11.52 8.59
N SER A 239 8.21 12.75 8.44
CA SER A 239 7.60 13.71 7.53
C SER A 239 7.85 13.37 6.06
N GLU A 240 8.84 12.54 5.72
CA GLU A 240 9.14 12.20 4.32
C GLU A 240 8.03 11.39 3.64
N ILE A 241 7.20 10.71 4.42
CA ILE A 241 6.03 9.95 3.93
C ILE A 241 4.75 10.80 3.89
N ASP A 242 4.80 12.07 4.30
CA ASP A 242 3.66 12.97 4.14
C ASP A 242 3.39 13.23 2.65
N ILE A 243 2.11 13.22 2.28
CA ILE A 243 1.67 13.37 0.90
C ILE A 243 2.24 14.61 0.22
N SER A 244 2.39 15.73 0.93
CA SER A 244 2.96 16.95 0.34
C SER A 244 4.43 16.76 -0.01
N ASN A 245 5.21 16.16 0.91
CA ASN A 245 6.64 15.91 0.68
C ASN A 245 6.86 14.83 -0.41
N VAL A 246 6.01 13.80 -0.44
CA VAL A 246 6.06 12.77 -1.48
C VAL A 246 5.75 13.37 -2.85
N ARG A 247 4.73 14.24 -2.97
CA ARG A 247 4.42 14.93 -4.22
C ARG A 247 5.56 15.84 -4.68
N SER A 248 6.14 16.62 -3.78
CA SER A 248 7.29 17.46 -4.12
C SER A 248 8.49 16.66 -4.60
N ARG A 249 8.76 15.48 -4.02
CA ARG A 249 9.81 14.56 -4.50
C ARG A 249 9.52 14.03 -5.90
N ILE A 250 8.27 13.64 -6.18
CA ILE A 250 7.85 13.15 -7.49
C ILE A 250 7.98 14.27 -8.53
N GLU A 251 7.53 15.49 -8.21
CA GLU A 251 7.63 16.66 -9.08
C GLU A 251 9.09 17.01 -9.37
N ALA A 252 9.96 17.00 -8.36
CA ALA A 252 11.39 17.23 -8.53
C ALA A 252 12.04 16.15 -9.42
N SER A 253 11.72 14.88 -9.20
CA SER A 253 12.21 13.77 -10.03
C SER A 253 11.76 13.91 -11.49
N ARG A 254 10.50 14.28 -11.71
CA ARG A 254 9.95 14.55 -13.05
C ARG A 254 10.58 15.77 -13.72
N ALA A 255 10.86 16.83 -12.97
CA ALA A 255 11.51 18.03 -13.50
C ALA A 255 12.94 17.72 -13.96
N VAL A 256 13.70 16.94 -13.18
CA VAL A 256 15.03 16.46 -13.58
C VAL A 256 14.94 15.60 -14.83
N LEU A 257 14.00 14.63 -14.88
CA LEU A 257 13.80 13.80 -16.07
C LEU A 257 13.42 14.63 -17.31
N ALA A 258 12.51 15.60 -17.16
CA ALA A 258 12.11 16.48 -18.25
C ALA A 258 13.29 17.35 -18.76
N GLN A 259 14.17 17.80 -17.85
CA GLN A 259 15.39 18.51 -18.22
C GLN A 259 16.36 17.63 -19.03
N GLN A 260 16.46 16.33 -18.71
CA GLN A 260 17.28 15.37 -19.44
C GLN A 260 16.67 14.96 -20.80
N LEU A 261 15.34 14.83 -20.87
CA LEU A 261 14.66 14.46 -22.10
C LEU A 261 14.66 15.58 -23.15
N GLY A 262 14.83 16.85 -22.77
CA GLY A 262 14.91 17.97 -23.72
C GLY A 262 16.06 17.84 -24.73
N PRO A 263 17.32 17.73 -24.29
CA PRO A 263 18.46 17.46 -25.17
C PRO A 263 18.30 16.18 -26.00
N ALA A 264 17.79 15.10 -25.40
CA ALA A 264 17.53 13.84 -26.10
C ALA A 264 16.52 14.01 -27.25
N ALA A 265 15.39 14.68 -27.00
CA ALA A 265 14.38 14.97 -28.01
C ALA A 265 14.94 15.83 -29.15
N ASN A 266 15.71 16.87 -28.83
CA ASN A 266 16.37 17.70 -29.84
C ASN A 266 17.37 16.92 -30.70
N ALA A 267 18.16 16.03 -30.09
CA ALA A 267 19.12 15.19 -30.80
C ALA A 267 18.42 14.19 -31.73
N LEU A 268 17.32 13.58 -31.27
CA LEU A 268 16.49 12.70 -32.09
C LEU A 268 15.86 13.43 -33.27
N GLU A 269 15.31 14.64 -33.06
CA GLU A 269 14.73 15.46 -34.12
C GLU A 269 15.78 15.82 -35.19
N LYS A 270 16.99 16.22 -34.77
CA LYS A 270 18.12 16.47 -35.69
C LYS A 270 18.48 15.23 -36.49
N ALA A 271 18.58 14.06 -35.84
CA ALA A 271 18.92 12.81 -36.49
C ALA A 271 17.85 12.42 -37.52
N GLU A 272 16.56 12.55 -37.18
CA GLU A 272 15.44 12.29 -38.09
C GLU A 272 15.42 13.25 -39.29
N LEU A 273 15.73 14.52 -39.07
CA LEU A 273 15.86 15.50 -40.15
C LEU A 273 16.99 15.10 -41.12
N ILE A 274 18.15 14.69 -40.59
CA ILE A 274 19.29 14.22 -41.38
C ILE A 274 18.92 12.97 -42.18
N LEU A 275 18.30 11.98 -41.53
CA LEU A 275 17.89 10.73 -42.17
C LEU A 275 16.78 10.90 -43.20
N SER A 276 15.93 11.91 -43.06
CA SER A 276 14.84 12.17 -44.00
C SER A 276 15.28 12.99 -45.21
N LYS A 277 16.13 14.00 -45.02
CA LYS A 277 16.51 14.94 -46.10
C LYS A 277 17.87 14.66 -46.73
N TYR A 278 18.83 14.19 -45.94
CA TYR A 278 20.25 14.16 -46.34
C TYR A 278 20.83 12.75 -46.43
N LYS A 279 20.02 11.70 -46.25
CA LYS A 279 20.47 10.30 -46.25
C LYS A 279 21.31 9.90 -47.47
N SER A 280 20.97 10.36 -48.67
CA SER A 280 21.70 10.05 -49.90
C SER A 280 23.11 10.67 -49.97
N TRP A 281 23.39 11.64 -49.11
CA TRP A 281 24.65 12.37 -49.05
C TRP A 281 25.60 11.81 -47.98
N LEU A 282 25.14 10.85 -47.18
CA LEU A 282 25.93 10.25 -46.11
C LEU A 282 26.68 9.02 -46.63
N GLY A 283 27.94 8.88 -46.22
CA GLY A 283 28.67 7.62 -46.39
C GLY A 283 28.07 6.50 -45.53
N GLU A 284 28.18 5.26 -46.00
CA GLU A 284 27.57 4.09 -45.35
C GLU A 284 27.97 3.94 -43.87
N SER A 285 29.24 4.19 -43.55
CA SER A 285 29.73 4.15 -42.15
C SER A 285 29.01 5.16 -41.25
N THR A 286 28.89 6.41 -41.70
CA THR A 286 28.25 7.49 -40.93
C THR A 286 26.75 7.27 -40.80
N LEU A 287 26.10 6.75 -41.85
CA LEU A 287 24.69 6.40 -41.81
C LEU A 287 24.40 5.30 -40.78
N ASN A 288 25.21 4.24 -40.77
CA ASN A 288 25.05 3.13 -39.82
C ASN A 288 25.30 3.57 -38.37
N GLU A 289 26.31 4.42 -38.15
CA GLU A 289 26.61 4.99 -36.83
C GLU A 289 25.45 5.87 -36.33
N LEU A 290 24.91 6.75 -37.17
CA LEU A 290 23.77 7.61 -36.84
C LEU A 290 22.53 6.79 -36.44
N ILE A 291 22.20 5.76 -37.22
CA ILE A 291 21.06 4.86 -36.93
C ILE A 291 21.29 4.11 -35.62
N SER A 292 22.53 3.63 -35.39
CA SER A 292 22.87 2.88 -34.18
C SER A 292 22.74 3.72 -32.92
N ILE A 293 23.32 4.93 -32.89
CA ILE A 293 23.25 5.82 -31.72
C ILE A 293 21.81 6.29 -31.50
N LYS A 294 21.07 6.64 -32.56
CA LYS A 294 19.65 6.99 -32.47
C LYS A 294 18.86 5.88 -31.77
N ARG A 295 19.01 4.63 -32.21
CA ARG A 295 18.32 3.49 -31.61
C ARG A 295 18.70 3.27 -30.14
N ARG A 296 19.99 3.37 -29.80
CA ARG A 296 20.46 3.25 -28.40
C ARG A 296 19.87 4.34 -27.50
N LEU A 297 19.68 5.56 -28.01
CA LEU A 297 19.01 6.63 -27.29
C LEU A 297 17.51 6.33 -27.11
N GLU A 298 16.82 5.84 -28.14
CA GLU A 298 15.41 5.43 -28.04
C GLU A 298 15.22 4.30 -27.01
N ASP A 299 16.07 3.27 -27.06
CA ASP A 299 16.06 2.17 -26.10
C ASP A 299 16.33 2.70 -24.67
N ALA A 300 17.28 3.61 -24.49
CA ALA A 300 17.58 4.22 -23.18
C ALA A 300 16.43 5.08 -22.63
N ILE A 301 15.66 5.75 -23.51
CA ILE A 301 14.44 6.49 -23.12
C ILE A 301 13.34 5.52 -22.71
N GLU A 302 13.15 4.43 -23.44
CA GLU A 302 12.17 3.38 -23.12
C GLU A 302 12.48 2.71 -21.78
N ASP A 303 13.76 2.46 -21.51
CA ASP A 303 14.25 1.85 -20.26
C ASP A 303 14.33 2.85 -19.08
N GLU A 304 14.05 4.14 -19.31
CA GLU A 304 14.23 5.24 -18.35
C GLU A 304 15.65 5.32 -17.72
N ASP A 305 16.69 4.83 -18.42
CA ASP A 305 18.08 4.85 -17.95
C ASP A 305 18.71 6.24 -18.16
N ARG A 306 18.66 7.05 -17.10
CA ARG A 306 19.14 8.44 -17.11
C ARG A 306 20.59 8.60 -17.55
N ALA A 307 21.48 7.70 -17.14
CA ALA A 307 22.90 7.82 -17.46
C ALA A 307 23.13 7.55 -18.96
N LEU A 308 22.41 6.58 -19.51
CA LEU A 308 22.46 6.27 -20.94
C LEU A 308 21.76 7.33 -21.78
N ILE A 309 20.64 7.90 -21.32
CA ILE A 309 19.95 9.00 -22.00
C ILE A 309 20.90 10.19 -22.19
N ASP A 310 21.58 10.65 -21.12
CA ASP A 310 22.50 11.78 -21.20
C ASP A 310 23.70 11.48 -22.13
N ALA A 311 24.28 10.27 -22.01
CA ALA A 311 25.42 9.86 -22.82
C ALA A 311 25.08 9.80 -24.31
N TYR A 312 23.98 9.11 -24.66
CA TYR A 312 23.58 8.92 -26.06
C TYR A 312 22.98 10.18 -26.67
N ALA A 313 22.30 11.02 -25.89
CA ALA A 313 21.83 12.33 -26.37
C ALA A 313 23.01 13.21 -26.79
N LEU A 314 24.06 13.26 -25.97
CA LEU A 314 25.28 14.03 -26.27
C LEU A 314 26.05 13.45 -27.46
N GLU A 315 26.18 12.12 -27.53
CA GLU A 315 26.84 11.42 -28.64
C GLU A 315 26.11 11.69 -29.96
N LEU A 316 24.77 11.54 -29.97
CA LEU A 316 23.93 11.76 -31.14
C LEU A 316 23.97 13.23 -31.60
N ASP A 317 23.88 14.18 -30.67
CA ASP A 317 23.92 15.61 -30.99
C ASP A 317 25.26 16.03 -31.62
N ARG A 318 26.38 15.49 -31.10
CA ARG A 318 27.71 15.71 -31.68
C ARG A 318 27.82 15.16 -33.09
N LEU A 319 27.35 13.94 -33.32
CA LEU A 319 27.37 13.33 -34.65
C LEU A 319 26.50 14.12 -35.62
N CYS A 320 25.29 14.50 -35.22
CA CYS A 320 24.39 15.31 -36.04
C CYS A 320 25.04 16.66 -36.38
N SER A 321 25.64 17.34 -35.40
CA SER A 321 26.31 18.63 -35.62
C SER A 321 27.50 18.52 -36.56
N ALA A 322 28.30 17.44 -36.47
CA ALA A 322 29.40 17.18 -37.38
C ALA A 322 28.93 16.89 -38.82
N ILE A 323 27.80 16.18 -38.97
CA ILE A 323 27.17 15.94 -40.27
C ILE A 323 26.68 17.27 -40.87
N ILE A 324 25.95 18.07 -40.10
CA ILE A 324 25.42 19.37 -40.56
C ILE A 324 26.55 20.29 -40.99
N SER A 325 27.61 20.42 -40.18
CA SER A 325 28.77 21.24 -40.52
C SER A 325 29.43 20.82 -41.85
N LYS A 326 29.51 19.51 -42.12
CA LYS A 326 30.02 19.03 -43.41
C LYS A 326 29.09 19.36 -44.56
N LEU A 327 27.77 19.22 -44.38
CA LEU A 327 26.78 19.55 -45.41
C LEU A 327 26.85 21.05 -45.77
N GLU A 328 27.00 21.92 -44.77
CA GLU A 328 27.17 23.37 -44.96
C GLU A 328 28.45 23.71 -45.75
N GLU A 329 29.57 23.00 -45.51
CA GLU A 329 30.81 23.16 -46.31
C GLU A 329 30.62 22.81 -47.80
N TYR A 330 29.68 21.92 -48.13
CA TYR A 330 29.31 21.58 -49.51
C TYR A 330 28.25 22.51 -50.13
N GLY A 331 27.77 23.52 -49.39
CA GLY A 331 26.77 24.49 -49.85
C GLY A 331 25.36 23.90 -50.03
N GLN A 332 25.02 22.87 -49.27
CA GLN A 332 23.75 22.11 -49.34
C GLN A 332 22.82 22.40 -48.16
#